data_AF-A0A4S0JI58-F1
#
_entry.id   AF-A0A4S0JI58-F1
#
_cell.length_a   1.000
_cell.length_b   1.000
_cell.length_c   1.000
_cell.angle_alpha   90.00
_cell.angle_beta   90.00
_cell.angle_gamma   90.00
#
_symmetry.space_group_name_H-M   'P 1'
#
loop_
_entity.id
_entity.type
_entity.pdbx_description
1 polymer ?
#
loop_
_entity_poly.entity_id
_entity_poly.type
_entity_poly.pdbx_seq_one_letter_code
_entity_poly.pdbx_strand_id
1 'polypeptide(L)' 'ETAIRTRATPDQAIAREAAKGAAMVVMGVTQRPGEELFFGDTATAVLAAVACPVVLLASDRVRRADAGAEEATAETGA' A
#
# COMPACT_ATOMS: atom_id res chain seq x y z
N GLU A 1 -3.09 -2.51 -23.42
CA GLU A 1 -3.34 -3.93 -23.11
C GLU A 1 -3.26 -4.12 -21.61
N THR A 2 -4.13 -4.92 -21.01
CA THR A 2 -4.13 -5.20 -19.57
C THR A 2 -3.54 -6.58 -19.32
N ALA A 3 -2.56 -6.67 -18.41
CA ALA A 3 -1.89 -7.91 -18.07
C ALA A 3 -2.27 -8.37 -16.67
N ILE A 4 -2.65 -9.65 -16.53
CA ILE A 4 -2.93 -10.29 -15.23
C ILE A 4 -1.82 -11.31 -14.94
N ARG A 5 -1.37 -11.39 -13.68
CA ARG A 5 -0.32 -12.31 -13.21
C ARG A 5 -0.81 -13.01 -11.94
N THR A 6 -0.67 -14.34 -11.89
CA THR A 6 -1.15 -15.17 -10.75
C THR A 6 -0.05 -15.97 -10.05
N ARG A 7 1.18 -16.00 -10.61
CA ARG A 7 2.29 -16.83 -10.11
C ARG A 7 3.36 -16.05 -9.34
N ALA A 8 3.16 -14.76 -9.13
CA ALA A 8 4.08 -13.89 -8.40
C ALA A 8 3.31 -13.15 -7.31
N THR A 9 3.98 -12.81 -6.22
CA THR A 9 3.42 -11.87 -5.25
C THR A 9 3.18 -10.52 -5.94
N PRO A 10 2.15 -9.75 -5.54
CA PRO A 10 1.79 -8.53 -6.25
C PRO A 10 2.95 -7.53 -6.39
N ASP A 11 3.74 -7.37 -5.33
CA ASP A 11 4.93 -6.51 -5.29
C ASP A 11 5.98 -6.90 -6.34
N GLN A 12 6.30 -8.19 -6.45
CA GLN A 12 7.25 -8.70 -7.45
C GLN A 12 6.73 -8.53 -8.88
N ALA A 13 5.43 -8.77 -9.09
CA ALA A 13 4.81 -8.60 -10.39
C ALA A 13 4.86 -7.13 -10.85
N ILE A 14 4.54 -6.20 -9.94
CA ILE A 14 4.58 -4.76 -10.20
C ILE A 14 6.02 -4.30 -10.46
N ALA A 15 6.98 -4.69 -9.62
CA ALA A 15 8.37 -4.28 -9.78
C ALA A 15 8.98 -4.77 -11.11
N ARG A 16 8.69 -6.00 -11.52
CA ARG A 16 9.13 -6.54 -12.82
C ARG A 16 8.53 -5.80 -13.99
N GLU A 17 7.27 -5.38 -13.90
CA GLU A 17 6.64 -4.60 -14.96
C GLU A 17 7.19 -3.18 -15.00
N ALA A 18 7.38 -2.55 -13.84
CA ALA A 18 7.99 -1.22 -13.73
C ALA A 18 9.41 -1.17 -14.31
N ALA A 19 10.21 -2.23 -14.08
CA ALA A 19 11.56 -2.37 -14.60
C ALA A 19 11.65 -2.39 -16.14
N LYS A 20 10.54 -2.58 -16.86
CA LYS A 20 10.49 -2.46 -18.33
C LYS A 20 10.47 -1.01 -18.83
N GLY A 21 10.57 -0.03 -17.92
CA GLY A 21 10.62 1.39 -18.25
C GLY A 21 9.31 2.14 -17.97
N ALA A 22 8.55 1.74 -16.96
CA ALA A 22 7.40 2.51 -16.54
C ALA A 22 7.85 3.89 -16.02
N ALA A 23 7.21 4.96 -16.50
CA ALA A 23 7.51 6.32 -16.05
C ALA A 23 7.02 6.58 -14.61
N MET A 24 6.01 5.83 -14.15
CA MET A 24 5.40 5.95 -12.83
C MET A 24 4.57 4.71 -12.50
N VAL A 25 4.48 4.38 -11.21
CA VAL A 25 3.52 3.41 -10.67
C VAL A 25 2.43 4.16 -9.92
N VAL A 26 1.17 3.81 -10.18
CA VAL A 26 0.01 4.36 -9.46
C VAL A 26 -0.72 3.21 -8.77
N MET A 27 -0.95 3.33 -7.47
CA MET A 27 -1.64 2.31 -6.67
C MET A 27 -2.80 2.92 -5.91
N GLY A 28 -3.98 2.33 -6.05
CA GLY A 28 -5.08 2.56 -5.12
C GLY A 28 -4.75 1.92 -3.77
N VAL A 29 -4.86 2.68 -2.70
CA VAL A 29 -4.56 2.24 -1.33
C VAL A 29 -5.66 2.63 -0.35
N THR A 30 -5.66 1.97 0.80
CA THR A 30 -6.46 2.40 1.95
C THR A 30 -5.50 2.76 3.07
N GLN A 31 -5.64 3.96 3.64
CA GLN A 31 -4.88 4.34 4.82
C GLN A 31 -5.41 3.53 6.01
N ARG A 32 -4.52 2.83 6.71
CA ARG A 32 -4.85 2.15 7.96
C ARG A 32 -4.65 3.13 9.13
N PRO A 33 -5.59 3.22 10.09
CA PRO A 33 -5.39 3.97 11.32
C PRO A 33 -4.20 3.43 12.11
N GLY A 34 -3.58 4.30 12.92
CA GLY A 34 -2.43 3.98 13.76
C GLY A 34 -1.52 5.19 13.97
N GLU A 35 -0.51 5.04 14.80
CA GLU A 35 0.48 6.09 15.06
C GLU A 35 1.29 6.46 13.81
N GLU A 36 1.62 5.45 13.00
CA GLU A 36 2.34 5.61 11.74
C GLU A 36 1.43 5.49 10.51
N LEU A 37 1.80 6.22 9.46
CA LEU A 37 1.09 6.14 8.18
C LEU A 37 1.36 4.79 7.51
N PHE A 38 0.35 3.95 7.42
CA PHE A 38 0.46 2.63 6.80
C PHE A 38 -0.61 2.41 5.71
N PHE A 39 -0.17 1.95 4.54
CA PHE A 39 -1.03 1.69 3.37
C PHE A 39 -1.14 0.19 2.99
N GLY A 40 -0.65 -0.68 3.86
CA GLY A 40 -0.60 -2.13 3.65
C GLY A 40 0.73 -2.64 3.08
N ASP A 41 1.00 -3.92 3.31
CA ASP A 41 2.31 -4.55 3.02
C ASP A 41 2.69 -4.46 1.54
N THR A 42 1.73 -4.64 0.63
CA THR A 42 2.00 -4.58 -0.80
C THR A 42 2.43 -3.19 -1.25
N ALA A 43 1.78 -2.12 -0.78
CA ALA A 43 2.15 -0.77 -1.14
C ALA A 43 3.55 -0.42 -0.61
N THR A 44 3.84 -0.82 0.63
CA THR A 44 5.16 -0.66 1.25
C THR A 44 6.25 -1.42 0.48
N ALA A 45 5.99 -2.68 0.12
CA ALA A 45 6.94 -3.50 -0.63
C ALA A 45 7.21 -2.95 -2.04
N VAL A 46 6.18 -2.47 -2.74
CA VAL A 46 6.34 -1.83 -4.05
C VAL A 46 7.16 -0.55 -3.91
N LEU A 47 6.82 0.32 -2.96
CA LEU A 47 7.52 1.58 -2.72
C LEU A 47 9.02 1.38 -2.44
N ALA A 48 9.37 0.31 -1.71
CA ALA A 48 10.76 -0.03 -1.43
C ALA A 48 11.50 -0.64 -2.62
N ALA A 49 10.79 -1.26 -3.57
CA ALA A 49 11.40 -2.08 -4.63
C ALA A 49 11.55 -1.36 -5.97
N VAL A 50 10.73 -0.34 -6.27
CA VAL A 50 10.71 0.31 -7.59
C VAL A 50 11.55 1.58 -7.63
N ALA A 51 12.25 1.81 -8.75
CA ALA A 51 13.11 2.99 -8.93
C ALA A 51 12.38 4.20 -9.55
N CYS A 52 11.19 4.00 -10.12
CA CYS A 52 10.38 5.07 -10.70
C CYS A 52 9.48 5.74 -9.65
N PRO A 53 8.98 6.97 -9.90
CA PRO A 53 8.00 7.61 -9.04
C PRO A 53 6.78 6.72 -8.73
N VAL A 54 6.32 6.79 -7.48
CA VAL A 54 5.13 6.06 -6.99
C VAL A 54 4.09 7.05 -6.49
N VAL A 55 2.86 6.90 -6.95
CA VAL A 55 1.69 7.64 -6.47
C VAL A 55 0.76 6.68 -5.75
N LEU A 56 0.51 6.95 -4.47
CA LEU A 56 -0.46 6.21 -3.65
C LEU A 56 -1.75 7.04 -3.56
N LEU A 57 -2.84 6.52 -4.13
CA LEU A 57 -4.14 7.16 -4.16
C LEU A 57 -5.05 6.54 -3.09
N ALA A 58 -5.25 7.28 -1.99
CA ALA A 58 -6.22 6.93 -0.97
C ALA A 58 -7.58 7.56 -1.26
N SER A 59 -8.66 6.79 -1.10
CA SER A 59 -10.04 7.27 -1.35
C SER A 59 -10.58 8.17 -0.24
N ASP A 60 -10.06 8.04 0.98
CA ASP A 60 -10.41 8.88 2.13
C ASP A 60 -9.18 9.10 3.04
N ARG A 61 -9.17 10.20 3.80
CA ARG A 61 -8.18 10.42 4.86
C ARG A 61 -8.76 9.91 6.18
N VAL A 62 -8.09 8.95 6.79
CA VAL A 62 -8.39 8.59 8.18
C VAL A 62 -8.10 9.82 9.04
N ARG A 63 -9.09 10.28 9.81
CA ARG A 63 -8.89 11.41 10.72
C ARG A 63 -7.92 10.95 11.80
N ARG A 64 -6.92 11.77 12.12
CA ARG A 64 -5.94 11.46 13.19
C ARG A 64 -6.57 11.12 14.54
N ALA A 65 -7.82 11.54 14.79
CA ALA A 65 -8.55 11.21 16.01
C ALA A 65 -8.97 9.72 16.10
N ASP A 66 -9.16 9.04 14.96
CA ASP A 66 -9.58 7.64 14.92
C ASP A 66 -8.40 6.68 15.14
N ALA A 67 -7.16 7.18 15.00
CA ALA A 67 -5.94 6.41 15.23
C ALA A 67 -5.77 5.93 16.68
N GLY A 68 -6.34 6.66 17.65
CA GLY A 68 -6.28 6.28 19.07
C GLY A 68 -7.41 5.37 19.55
N ALA A 69 -8.41 5.07 18.72
CA ALA A 69 -9.61 4.34 19.16
C ALA A 69 -9.51 2.81 18.98
N GLU A 70 -8.71 2.32 18.02
CA GLU A 70 -8.63 0.87 17.74
C GLU A 70 -7.72 0.08 18.69
N GLU A 71 -6.71 0.71 19.30
CA GLU A 71 -5.89 0.08 20.36
C GLU A 71 -6.75 -0.36 21.56
N ALA A 72 -7.75 0.44 21.94
CA ALA A 72 -8.64 0.12 23.07
C ALA A 72 -9.56 -1.10 22.81
N THR A 73 -9.87 -1.41 21.54
CA THR A 73 -10.72 -2.56 21.20
C THR A 73 -9.95 -3.87 21.04
N ALA A 74 -8.64 -3.82 20.82
CA ALA A 74 -7.79 -5.00 20.75
C ALA A 74 -7.41 -5.55 22.15
N GLU A 75 -7.42 -4.71 23.19
CA GLU A 75 -7.02 -5.11 24.56
C GLU A 75 -8.14 -5.78 25.39
N THR A 76 -9.40 -5.77 24.93
CA THR A 76 -10.52 -6.39 25.67
C THR A 76 -10.73 -7.88 25.29
N GLY A 77 -9.82 -8.47 24.51
CA GLY A 77 -9.96 -9.81 23.93
C GLY A 77 -8.95 -10.87 24.39
N ALA A 78 -8.22 -10.67 25.50
CA ALA A 78 -7.25 -11.63 26.04
C ALA A 78 -7.67 -12.18 27.41
#